data_AF-A0A6G8RSR1-F1
#
_entry.id   AF-A0A6G8RSR1-F1
#
_cell.length_a   1.000
_cell.length_b   1.000
_cell.length_c   1.000
_cell.angle_alpha   90.00
_cell.angle_beta   90.00
_cell.angle_gamma   90.00
#
_symmetry.space_group_name_H-M   'P 1'
#
loop_
_entity.id
_entity.type
_entity.pdbx_description
1 polymer ?
#
loop_
_entity_poly.entity_id
_entity_poly.type
_entity_poly.pdbx_seq_one_letter_code
_entity_poly.pdbx_strand_id
1 'polypeptide(L)'
;MAIQELTQTEVQSVCGAGVVGDAVQMGSNLFSGTLNAMAPIWTPLSLVPGVGIVHNAIDLVFLGVAEGTYGLGSMLGGCQDKVEFHYEKEKNAGVYNGAGILGGLFK
;
A
#
# COMPACT_ATOMS: atom_id res chain seq x y z
N MET A 1 30.25 0.71 -19.51
CA MET A 1 30.06 0.86 -18.05
C MET A 1 29.66 -0.51 -17.50
N ALA A 2 30.37 -1.02 -16.50
CA ALA A 2 29.93 -2.19 -15.76
C ALA A 2 28.99 -1.73 -14.64
N ILE A 3 27.82 -2.36 -14.52
CA ILE A 3 26.94 -2.17 -13.37
C ILE A 3 27.58 -2.92 -12.20
N GLN A 4 28.00 -2.20 -11.17
CA GLN A 4 28.52 -2.78 -9.94
C GLN A 4 27.40 -2.78 -8.90
N GLU A 5 27.03 -3.94 -8.38
CA GLU A 5 26.09 -4.01 -7.27
C GLU A 5 26.75 -3.46 -6.01
N LEU A 6 26.02 -2.59 -5.31
CA LEU A 6 26.44 -2.01 -4.04
C LEU A 6 26.41 -3.10 -2.96
N THR A 7 27.41 -3.10 -2.08
CA THR A 7 27.36 -3.90 -0.86
C THR A 7 26.24 -3.39 0.06
N GLN A 8 25.70 -4.25 0.93
CA GLN A 8 24.66 -3.85 1.90
C GLN A 8 25.06 -2.63 2.74
N THR A 9 26.34 -2.50 3.10
CA THR A 9 26.87 -1.35 3.84
C THR A 9 26.83 -0.06 3.02
N GLU A 10 27.16 -0.14 1.72
CA GLU A 10 27.08 1.00 0.82
C GLU A 10 25.63 1.39 0.55
N VAL A 11 24.73 0.40 0.40
CA VAL A 11 23.28 0.61 0.33
C VAL A 11 22.81 1.35 1.58
N GLN A 12 23.17 0.89 2.78
CA GLN A 12 22.82 1.56 4.04
C GLN A 12 23.43 2.95 4.19
N SER A 13 24.61 3.22 3.63
CA SER A 13 25.21 4.57 3.66
C SER A 13 24.49 5.57 2.76
N VAL A 14 23.93 5.10 1.64
CA VAL A 14 23.11 5.89 0.71
C VAL A 14 21.68 6.04 1.24
N CYS A 15 21.14 4.97 1.82
CA CYS A 15 19.80 4.89 2.40
C CYS A 15 19.67 5.59 3.77
N GLY A 16 20.70 5.55 4.61
CA GLY A 16 20.65 6.07 5.98
C GLY A 16 20.77 7.59 6.10
N ALA A 17 21.05 8.29 5.00
CA ALA A 17 21.10 9.76 4.98
C ALA A 17 19.71 10.41 5.00
N GLY A 18 18.65 9.66 4.66
CA GLY A 18 17.30 10.15 4.49
C GLY A 18 16.39 9.92 5.69
N VAL A 19 16.79 10.27 6.93
CA VAL A 19 15.96 10.12 8.15
C VAL A 19 14.54 10.70 7.96
N VAL A 20 14.44 11.82 7.23
CA VAL A 20 13.15 12.42 6.87
C VAL A 20 12.38 11.55 5.88
N GLY A 21 13.06 11.00 4.86
CA GLY A 21 12.47 10.07 3.91
C GLY A 21 11.97 8.78 4.56
N ASP A 22 12.74 8.24 5.51
CA ASP A 22 12.36 7.07 6.32
C ASP A 22 11.12 7.36 7.16
N ALA A 23 11.05 8.51 7.82
CA ALA A 23 9.88 8.90 8.60
C ALA A 23 8.62 9.03 7.73
N VAL A 24 8.76 9.57 6.52
CA VAL A 24 7.67 9.68 5.55
C VAL A 24 7.21 8.30 5.05
N GLN A 25 8.13 7.43 4.67
CA GLN A 25 7.80 6.06 4.25
C GLN A 25 7.18 5.26 5.40
N MET A 26 7.69 5.42 6.62
CA MET A 26 7.12 4.78 7.81
C MET A 26 5.69 5.25 8.06
N GLY A 27 5.38 6.53 7.85
CA GLY A 27 4.02 7.05 7.89
C GLY A 27 3.11 6.39 6.84
N SER A 28 3.57 6.26 5.60
CA SER A 28 2.82 5.56 4.54
C SER A 28 2.59 4.08 4.87
N ASN A 29 3.61 3.41 5.40
CA ASN A 29 3.55 2.03 5.84
C ASN A 29 2.59 1.85 7.03
N LEU A 30 2.62 2.75 8.01
CA LEU A 30 1.72 2.71 9.17
C LEU A 30 0.26 2.90 8.74
N PHE A 31 0.01 3.85 7.84
CA PHE A 31 -1.32 4.09 7.28
C PHE A 31 -1.86 2.84 6.59
N SER A 32 -1.09 2.27 5.66
CA SER A 32 -1.47 1.06 4.94
C SER A 32 -1.61 -0.16 5.85
N GLY A 33 -0.71 -0.31 6.82
CA GLY A 33 -0.76 -1.36 7.85
C GLY A 33 -2.01 -1.26 8.73
N THR A 34 -2.41 -0.04 9.10
CA THR A 34 -3.63 0.20 9.89
C THR A 34 -4.88 -0.19 9.11
N LEU A 35 -4.99 0.24 7.85
CA LEU A 35 -6.09 -0.16 6.97
C LEU A 35 -6.15 -1.69 6.82
N ASN A 36 -5.00 -2.32 6.61
CA ASN A 36 -4.89 -3.77 6.52
C ASN A 36 -5.31 -4.54 7.77
N ALA A 37 -5.07 -3.97 8.95
CA ALA A 37 -5.49 -4.54 10.23
C ALA A 37 -6.99 -4.35 10.47
N MET A 38 -7.57 -3.25 9.99
CA MET A 38 -9.00 -2.96 10.10
C MET A 38 -9.83 -3.64 9.01
N ALA A 39 -9.22 -4.05 7.89
CA ALA A 39 -9.88 -4.67 6.74
C ALA A 39 -10.94 -5.72 7.12
N PRO A 40 -10.67 -6.70 8.01
CA PRO A 40 -11.65 -7.74 8.34
C PRO A 40 -12.97 -7.21 8.93
N ILE A 41 -12.97 -6.00 9.51
CA ILE A 41 -14.16 -5.36 10.07
C ILE A 41 -15.02 -4.74 8.97
N TRP A 42 -14.38 -4.15 7.94
CA TRP A 42 -15.04 -3.36 6.91
C TRP A 42 -15.34 -4.17 5.64
N THR A 43 -14.52 -5.18 5.33
CA THR A 43 -14.71 -6.05 4.15
C THR A 43 -16.13 -6.64 4.07
N PRO A 44 -16.79 -7.11 5.16
CA PRO A 44 -18.17 -7.60 5.08
C PRO A 44 -19.19 -6.54 4.64
N LEU A 45 -18.93 -5.25 4.92
CA LEU A 45 -19.83 -4.16 4.50
C LEU A 45 -19.78 -3.92 2.99
N SER A 46 -18.70 -4.33 2.30
CA SER A 46 -18.59 -4.24 0.84
C SER A 46 -19.62 -5.11 0.10
N LEU A 47 -20.22 -6.10 0.79
CA LEU A 47 -21.30 -6.95 0.28
C LEU A 47 -22.66 -6.24 0.26
N VAL A 48 -22.80 -5.11 0.95
CA VAL A 48 -24.03 -4.29 0.92
C VAL A 48 -24.13 -3.60 -0.45
N PRO A 49 -25.28 -3.67 -1.14
CA PRO A 49 -25.46 -3.04 -2.45
C PRO A 49 -25.06 -1.56 -2.44
N GLY A 50 -24.19 -1.16 -3.37
CA GLY A 50 -23.72 0.22 -3.51
C GLY A 50 -22.53 0.60 -2.61
N VAL A 51 -22.31 -0.09 -1.48
CA VAL A 51 -21.19 0.19 -0.56
C VAL A 51 -19.86 -0.25 -1.15
N GLY A 52 -19.82 -1.38 -1.87
CA GLY A 52 -18.61 -1.87 -2.54
C GLY A 52 -18.00 -0.87 -3.54
N ILE A 53 -18.83 -0.09 -4.25
CA ILE A 53 -18.32 0.94 -5.18
C ILE A 53 -17.65 2.08 -4.41
N VAL A 54 -18.26 2.53 -3.31
CA VAL A 54 -17.72 3.60 -2.46
C VAL A 54 -16.42 3.14 -1.79
N HIS A 55 -16.39 1.93 -1.26
CA HIS A 55 -15.22 1.30 -0.68
C HIS A 55 -14.05 1.25 -1.68
N ASN A 56 -14.29 0.75 -2.89
CA ASN A 56 -13.26 0.69 -3.94
C ASN A 56 -12.73 2.07 -4.34
N ALA A 57 -13.61 3.08 -4.41
CA ALA A 57 -13.21 4.44 -4.74
C ALA A 57 -12.30 5.04 -3.64
N ILE A 58 -12.64 4.79 -2.37
CA ILE A 58 -11.84 5.22 -1.22
C ILE A 58 -10.48 4.53 -1.23
N ASP A 59 -10.43 3.22 -1.50
CA ASP A 59 -9.18 2.47 -1.51
C ASP A 59 -8.23 2.90 -2.63
N LEU A 60 -8.75 3.29 -3.80
CA LEU A 60 -7.93 3.86 -4.87
C LEU A 60 -7.34 5.22 -4.48
N VAL A 61 -8.10 6.07 -3.79
CA VAL A 61 -7.59 7.35 -3.27
C VAL A 61 -6.50 7.09 -2.23
N PHE A 62 -6.75 6.15 -1.31
CA PHE A 62 -5.78 5.77 -0.29
C PHE A 62 -4.51 5.16 -0.88
N LEU A 63 -4.63 4.34 -1.92
CA LEU A 63 -3.49 3.84 -2.68
C LEU A 63 -2.66 4.98 -3.24
N GLY A 64 -3.29 5.93 -3.95
CA GLY A 64 -2.57 7.06 -4.54
C GLY A 64 -1.86 7.93 -3.50
N VAL A 65 -2.47 8.15 -2.34
CA VAL A 65 -1.85 8.88 -1.23
C VAL A 65 -0.68 8.09 -0.64
N ALA A 66 -0.86 6.79 -0.39
CA ALA A 66 0.17 5.93 0.19
C ALA A 66 1.37 5.77 -0.77
N GLU A 67 1.13 5.51 -2.05
CA GLU A 67 2.15 5.44 -3.09
C GLU A 67 2.87 6.78 -3.26
N GLY A 68 2.13 7.88 -3.36
CA GLY A 68 2.72 9.21 -3.51
C GLY A 68 3.59 9.59 -2.32
N THR A 69 3.12 9.31 -1.10
CA THR A 69 3.85 9.59 0.14
C THR A 69 5.08 8.70 0.27
N TYR A 70 4.94 7.40 -0.01
CA TYR A 70 6.06 6.46 0.01
C TYR A 70 7.13 6.86 -1.02
N GLY A 71 6.71 7.18 -2.25
CA GLY A 71 7.59 7.65 -3.32
C GLY A 71 8.30 8.96 -2.97
N LEU A 72 7.60 9.91 -2.35
CA LEU A 72 8.22 11.13 -1.82
C LEU A 72 9.31 10.80 -0.78
N GLY A 73 9.03 9.87 0.14
CA GLY A 73 10.02 9.43 1.11
C GLY A 73 11.23 8.76 0.44
N SER A 74 11.03 7.97 -0.62
CA SER A 74 12.14 7.42 -1.43
C SER A 74 12.98 8.51 -2.10
N MET A 75 12.33 9.55 -2.65
CA MET A 75 13.03 10.69 -3.25
C MET A 75 13.82 11.52 -2.22
N LEU A 76 13.37 11.52 -0.98
CA LEU A 76 14.06 12.13 0.16
C LEU A 76 15.16 11.23 0.76
N GLY A 77 15.47 10.11 0.09
CA GLY A 77 16.53 9.17 0.49
C GLY A 77 16.10 8.13 1.51
N GLY A 78 14.79 7.96 1.76
CA GLY A 78 14.27 6.91 2.62
C GLY A 78 14.38 5.53 1.99
N CYS A 79 14.54 4.51 2.84
CA CYS A 79 14.83 3.14 2.43
C CYS A 79 14.14 2.09 3.31
N GLN A 80 12.98 2.43 3.85
CA GLN A 80 12.11 1.48 4.54
C GLN A 80 11.64 0.39 3.57
N ASP A 81 11.33 -0.79 4.10
CA ASP A 81 10.65 -1.83 3.33
C ASP A 81 9.18 -1.46 3.12
N LYS A 82 8.70 -1.53 1.88
CA LYS A 82 7.29 -1.24 1.54
C LYS A 82 6.40 -2.33 2.12
N VAL A 83 5.41 -1.96 2.92
CA VAL A 83 4.31 -2.88 3.27
C VAL A 83 3.34 -2.99 2.10
N GLU A 84 2.73 -4.16 1.90
CA GLU A 84 1.67 -4.31 0.89
C GLU A 84 0.54 -3.32 1.16
N PHE A 85 0.21 -2.50 0.16
CA PHE A 85 -0.83 -1.48 0.31
C PHE A 85 -2.21 -2.12 0.36
N HIS A 86 -3.13 -1.47 1.09
CA HIS A 86 -4.43 -2.07 1.41
C HIS A 86 -5.23 -2.49 0.17
N TYR A 87 -5.27 -1.63 -0.84
CA TYR A 87 -5.88 -1.94 -2.13
C TYR A 87 -5.21 -3.15 -2.81
N GLU A 88 -3.87 -3.22 -2.82
CA GLU A 88 -3.16 -4.34 -3.45
C GLU A 88 -3.51 -5.67 -2.75
N LYS A 89 -3.58 -5.65 -1.41
CA LYS A 89 -3.98 -6.80 -0.59
C LYS A 89 -5.41 -7.25 -0.86
N GLU A 90 -6.39 -6.33 -0.86
CA GLU A 90 -7.80 -6.66 -1.11
C GLU A 90 -8.03 -7.14 -2.55
N LYS A 91 -7.29 -6.58 -3.52
CA LYS A 91 -7.29 -7.04 -4.92
C LYS A 91 -6.77 -8.47 -5.03
N ASN A 92 -5.64 -8.77 -4.39
CA ASN A 92 -5.04 -10.11 -4.39
C ASN A 92 -5.92 -11.16 -3.69
N ALA A 93 -6.67 -10.75 -2.65
CA ALA A 93 -7.65 -11.59 -1.98
C ALA A 93 -8.96 -11.81 -2.80
N GLY A 94 -9.10 -11.12 -3.94
CA GLY A 94 -10.30 -11.16 -4.77
C GLY A 94 -11.53 -10.61 -4.05
N VAL A 95 -11.33 -9.65 -3.13
CA VAL A 95 -12.41 -8.88 -2.51
C VAL A 95 -13.01 -7.93 -3.55
N TYR A 96 -12.17 -7.39 -4.43
CA TYR A 96 -12.64 -6.60 -5.57
C TYR A 96 -13.05 -7.49 -6.73
N ASN A 97 -14.35 -7.61 -6.93
CA ASN A 97 -14.90 -8.03 -8.21
C ASN A 97 -15.62 -6.84 -8.85
N GLY A 98 -15.17 -6.41 -10.04
CA GLY A 98 -15.83 -5.35 -10.81
C GLY A 98 -17.29 -5.65 -11.17
N ALA A 99 -17.75 -6.88 -10.95
CA ALA A 99 -19.15 -7.31 -11.08
C ALA A 99 -20.03 -7.09 -9.83
N GLY A 100 -19.48 -6.56 -8.72
CA GLY A 100 -20.22 -6.44 -7.46
C GLY A 100 -20.68 -7.79 -6.91
N ILE A 101 -21.89 -7.85 -6.33
CA ILE A 101 -22.50 -9.01 -5.63
C ILE A 101 -22.38 -10.34 -6.41
N LEU A 102 -22.35 -10.30 -7.75
CA LEU A 102 -22.23 -11.49 -8.59
C LEU A 102 -20.87 -12.18 -8.43
N GLY A 103 -19.82 -11.45 -8.11
CA GLY A 103 -18.47 -12.01 -7.91
C GLY A 103 -18.30 -12.88 -6.68
N GLY A 104 -19.08 -12.61 -5.62
CA GLY A 104 -19.07 -13.39 -4.40
C GLY A 104 -19.88 -14.69 -4.50
N LEU A 105 -20.69 -14.85 -5.54
CA LEU A 105 -21.53 -16.04 -5.77
C LEU A 105 -20.86 -17.12 -6.62
N PHE A 106 -19.68 -16.83 -7.21
CA PHE A 106 -18.93 -17.76 -8.06
C PHE A 106 -17.56 -18.16 -7.48
N LYS A 107 -17.34 -17.98 -6.17
CA LYS A 107 -16.24 -18.64 -5.43
C LYS A 107 -16.68 -20.02 -4.95
#